data_AF-A0A812NMG3-F1
#
_entry.id   AF-A0A812NMG3-F1
#
_cell.length_a   1.000
_cell.length_b   1.000
_cell.length_c   1.000
_cell.angle_alpha   90.00
_cell.angle_beta   90.00
_cell.angle_gamma   90.00
#
_symmetry.space_group_name_H-M   'P 1'
#
loop_
_entity.id
_entity.type
_entity.pdbx_description
1 polymer ?
#
loop_
_entity_poly.entity_id
_entity_poly.type
_entity_poly.pdbx_seq_one_letter_code
_entity_poly.pdbx_strand_id
1 'polypeptide(L)'
;MASGASGGQPAPAKEDAALPFTLQPEGSRGDWRVSFRVPHGWGAKLSNRPVAANGGLFELNFEQASEADSMELVQTVFFSPKPERTAQAIAKVLAQRLAEAEEPDVECSIS
;
A
#
# COMPACT_ATOMS: atom_id res chain seq x y z
N MET A 1 20.68 36.69 28.09
CA MET A 1 19.21 36.45 28.08
C MET A 1 18.89 35.73 26.78
N ALA A 2 18.25 34.57 26.88
CA ALA A 2 17.92 33.69 25.77
C ALA A 2 16.71 34.22 24.99
N SER A 3 16.73 34.09 23.66
CA SER A 3 15.52 34.09 22.85
C SER A 3 15.69 33.00 21.80
N GLY A 4 15.04 31.88 22.07
CA GLY A 4 14.95 30.75 21.17
C GLY A 4 14.21 31.17 19.91
N ALA A 5 14.89 31.06 18.78
CA ALA A 5 14.20 30.97 17.50
C ALA A 5 13.70 29.53 17.40
N SER A 6 12.41 29.37 17.64
CA SER A 6 11.62 28.18 17.35
C SER A 6 12.03 27.64 15.99
N GLY A 7 12.67 26.46 15.99
CA GLY A 7 12.73 25.60 14.84
C GLY A 7 11.29 25.28 14.49
N GLY A 8 10.73 26.00 13.51
CA GLY A 8 9.54 25.58 12.80
C GLY A 8 9.87 24.27 12.14
N GLN A 9 9.67 23.19 12.87
CA GLN A 9 9.67 21.85 12.32
C GLN A 9 8.62 21.88 11.22
N PRO A 10 8.99 21.72 9.93
CA PRO A 10 7.98 21.57 8.90
C PRO A 10 7.15 20.36 9.34
N ALA A 11 5.83 20.55 9.43
CA ALA A 11 4.91 19.44 9.51
C ALA A 11 5.39 18.42 8.45
N PRO A 12 5.60 17.13 8.79
CA PRO A 12 5.95 16.17 7.77
C PRO A 12 4.85 16.31 6.72
N ALA A 13 5.26 16.66 5.50
CA ALA A 13 4.36 16.60 4.38
C ALA A 13 3.68 15.23 4.45
N LYS A 14 2.44 15.12 3.97
CA LYS A 14 1.93 13.81 3.54
C LYS A 14 2.87 13.32 2.43
N GLU A 15 4.04 12.85 2.81
CA GLU A 15 5.11 12.32 1.98
C GLU A 15 4.53 11.06 1.41
N ASP A 16 3.86 11.20 0.26
CA ASP A 16 3.72 10.19 -0.77
C ASP A 16 3.66 8.78 -0.16
N ALA A 17 2.69 8.54 0.73
CA ALA A 17 2.73 7.44 1.68
C ALA A 17 2.42 6.15 0.93
N ALA A 18 3.39 5.63 0.19
CA ALA A 18 3.30 4.34 -0.44
C ALA A 18 3.48 3.26 0.64
N LEU A 19 2.69 2.20 0.56
CA LEU A 19 2.88 1.06 1.45
C LEU A 19 4.31 0.52 1.30
N PRO A 20 4.97 0.15 2.41
CA PRO A 20 6.24 -0.55 2.33
C PRO A 20 6.04 -1.87 1.58
N PHE A 21 6.92 -2.14 0.62
CA PHE A 21 6.83 -3.30 -0.24
C PHE A 21 8.19 -3.99 -0.43
N THR A 22 8.12 -5.30 -0.64
CA THR A 22 9.28 -6.13 -0.99
C THR A 22 9.09 -6.65 -2.39
N LEU A 23 10.10 -6.46 -3.25
CA LEU A 23 10.14 -7.02 -4.60
C LEU A 23 11.07 -8.22 -4.64
N GLN A 24 10.60 -9.31 -5.24
CA GLN A 24 11.39 -10.51 -5.46
C GLN A 24 11.15 -11.01 -6.89
N PRO A 25 12.20 -11.47 -7.61
CA PRO A 25 12.00 -12.14 -8.87
C PRO A 25 11.24 -13.44 -8.64
N GLU A 26 10.25 -13.72 -9.47
CA GLU A 26 9.47 -14.96 -9.42
C GLU A 26 9.65 -15.76 -10.71
N GLY A 27 9.73 -17.09 -10.57
CA GLY A 27 9.81 -17.98 -11.73
C GLY A 27 11.08 -17.77 -12.54
N SER A 28 10.97 -17.84 -13.86
CA SER A 28 12.14 -17.88 -14.76
C SER A 28 12.06 -16.89 -15.93
N ARG A 29 11.00 -16.06 -16.05
CA ARG A 29 10.72 -15.26 -17.24
C ARG A 29 10.41 -13.79 -16.98
N GLY A 30 11.18 -13.14 -16.11
CA GLY A 30 11.03 -11.70 -15.85
C GLY A 30 9.74 -11.35 -15.11
N ASP A 31 9.10 -12.35 -14.49
CA ASP A 31 8.02 -12.16 -13.56
C ASP A 31 8.59 -11.68 -12.22
N TRP A 32 7.87 -10.77 -11.59
CA TRP A 32 8.23 -10.19 -10.31
C TRP A 32 7.05 -10.35 -9.36
N ARG A 33 7.36 -10.81 -8.16
CA ARG A 33 6.44 -10.77 -7.03
C ARG A 33 6.70 -9.49 -6.25
N VAL A 34 5.65 -8.73 -6.02
CA VAL A 34 5.65 -7.69 -4.99
C VAL A 34 4.79 -8.15 -3.83
N SER A 35 5.27 -7.94 -2.61
CA SER A 35 4.55 -8.25 -1.37
C SER A 35 4.47 -7.00 -0.50
N PHE A 36 3.31 -6.80 0.12
CA PHE A 36 2.95 -5.67 0.99
C PHE A 36 2.45 -6.22 2.31
N ARG A 37 2.83 -5.57 3.41
CA ARG A 37 2.25 -5.87 4.73
C ARG A 37 1.14 -4.87 5.01
N VAL A 38 -0.05 -5.38 5.31
CA VAL A 38 -1.23 -4.58 5.66
C VAL A 38 -1.78 -5.06 7.00
N PRO A 39 -2.51 -4.23 7.75
CA PRO A 39 -3.12 -4.68 9.01
C PRO A 39 -4.13 -5.82 8.77
N HIS A 40 -4.32 -6.67 9.78
CA HIS A 40 -5.27 -7.79 9.70
C HIS A 40 -6.69 -7.34 9.29
N GLY A 41 -7.36 -8.14 8.44
CA GLY A 41 -8.67 -7.86 7.85
C GLY A 41 -8.66 -7.00 6.58
N TRP A 42 -7.52 -6.41 6.20
CA TRP A 42 -7.41 -5.58 5.00
C TRP A 42 -7.11 -6.38 3.74
N GLY A 43 -6.37 -7.47 3.83
CA GLY A 43 -6.06 -8.36 2.72
C GLY A 43 -7.33 -8.83 2.00
N ALA A 44 -8.35 -9.22 2.76
CA ALA A 44 -9.66 -9.59 2.21
C ALA A 44 -10.41 -8.41 1.55
N LYS A 45 -10.28 -7.19 2.07
CA LYS A 45 -10.88 -5.98 1.44
C LYS A 45 -10.18 -5.62 0.13
N LEU A 46 -8.86 -5.78 0.09
CA LEU A 46 -8.03 -5.42 -1.06
C LEU A 46 -8.08 -6.47 -2.17
N SER A 47 -8.15 -7.77 -1.85
CA SER A 47 -8.18 -8.87 -2.83
C SER A 47 -9.47 -8.92 -3.66
N ASN A 48 -10.57 -8.39 -3.14
CA ASN A 48 -11.85 -8.32 -3.86
C ASN A 48 -11.85 -7.34 -5.05
N ARG A 49 -10.81 -6.51 -5.23
CA ARG A 49 -10.74 -5.54 -6.31
C ARG A 49 -9.37 -5.54 -6.97
N PRO A 50 -9.24 -5.88 -8.26
CA PRO A 50 -7.96 -5.79 -8.95
C PRO A 50 -7.41 -4.36 -8.87
N VAL A 51 -6.08 -4.24 -8.88
CA VAL A 51 -5.39 -2.95 -8.86
C VAL A 51 -5.09 -2.52 -10.28
N ALA A 52 -5.64 -1.38 -10.70
CA ALA A 52 -5.26 -0.75 -11.95
C ALA A 52 -4.04 0.15 -11.70
N ALA A 53 -2.88 -0.19 -12.24
CA ALA A 53 -1.67 0.64 -12.15
C ALA A 53 -0.85 0.57 -13.45
N ASN A 54 -0.22 1.68 -13.85
CA ASN A 54 0.58 1.76 -15.09
C ASN A 54 -0.13 1.19 -16.36
N GLY A 55 -1.46 1.27 -16.43
CA GLY A 55 -2.26 0.75 -17.55
C GLY A 55 -2.51 -0.76 -17.54
N GLY A 56 -2.08 -1.48 -16.50
CA GLY A 56 -2.36 -2.90 -16.29
C GLY A 56 -3.33 -3.13 -15.12
N LEU A 57 -3.97 -4.31 -15.12
CA LEU A 57 -4.76 -4.82 -14.00
C LEU A 57 -3.96 -5.92 -13.29
N PHE A 58 -3.82 -5.80 -11.98
CA PHE A 58 -3.07 -6.73 -11.14
C PHE A 58 -4.00 -7.41 -10.13
N GLU A 59 -4.00 -8.73 -10.14
CA GLU A 59 -4.77 -9.54 -9.18
C GLU A 59 -3.97 -9.71 -7.89
N LEU A 60 -4.54 -9.20 -6.80
CA LEU A 60 -3.92 -9.30 -5.49
C LEU A 60 -4.29 -10.63 -4.85
N ASN A 61 -3.27 -11.42 -4.53
CA ASN A 61 -3.39 -12.58 -3.66
C ASN A 61 -3.08 -12.16 -2.24
N PHE A 62 -3.76 -12.74 -1.25
CA PHE A 62 -3.41 -12.53 0.15
C PHE A 62 -3.14 -13.88 0.79
N GLU A 63 -2.08 -13.94 1.58
CA GLU A 63 -1.87 -15.03 2.51
C GLU A 63 -2.36 -14.53 3.87
N GLN A 64 -3.36 -15.23 4.42
CA GLN A 64 -3.80 -14.94 5.79
C GLN A 64 -2.59 -15.06 6.70
N ALA A 65 -2.37 -14.01 7.49
CA ALA A 65 -1.39 -14.07 8.55
C ALA A 65 -1.76 -15.23 9.47
N SER A 66 -0.76 -16.06 9.81
CA SER A 66 -0.93 -17.00 10.92
C SER A 66 -1.35 -16.21 12.16
N GLU A 67 -2.24 -16.76 13.01
CA GLU A 67 -2.90 -16.03 14.14
C GLU A 67 -1.94 -15.28 15.09
N ALA A 68 -0.63 -15.55 15.02
CA ALA A 68 0.41 -14.87 15.76
C ALA A 68 0.86 -13.50 15.19
N ASP A 69 0.52 -13.18 13.93
CA ASP A 69 0.94 -11.95 13.25
C ASP A 69 -0.25 -11.01 13.03
N SER A 70 -0.17 -9.78 13.55
CA SER A 70 -1.23 -8.76 13.39
C SER A 70 -1.26 -8.13 11.99
N MET A 71 -0.42 -8.62 11.07
CA MET A 71 -0.20 -8.07 9.73
C MET A 71 -0.41 -9.14 8.67
N GLU A 72 -1.33 -8.92 7.74
CA GLU A 72 -1.57 -9.76 6.57
C GLU A 72 -0.58 -9.45 5.44
N LEU A 73 -0.22 -10.48 4.69
CA LEU A 73 0.65 -10.35 3.52
C LEU A 73 -0.21 -10.34 2.26
N VAL A 74 -0.17 -9.22 1.54
CA VAL A 74 -0.81 -9.07 0.22
C VAL A 74 0.30 -9.11 -0.83
N GLN A 75 0.15 -9.91 -1.87
CA GLN A 75 1.15 -10.07 -2.92
C GLN A 75 0.53 -10.20 -4.30
N THR A 76 1.24 -9.74 -5.32
CA THR A 76 0.86 -9.94 -6.72
C THR A 76 2.09 -10.25 -7.54
N VAL A 77 1.88 -11.08 -8.55
CA VAL A 77 2.90 -11.45 -9.53
C VAL A 77 2.60 -10.72 -10.81
N PHE A 78 3.61 -10.12 -11.43
CA PHE A 78 3.45 -9.40 -12.67
C PHE A 78 4.71 -9.41 -13.51
N PHE A 79 4.54 -9.31 -14.82
CA PHE A 79 5.64 -9.09 -15.75
C PHE A 79 5.79 -7.58 -16.01
N SER A 80 6.99 -7.04 -15.82
CA SER A 80 7.28 -5.65 -16.17
C SER A 80 8.76 -5.43 -16.47
N PRO A 81 9.11 -4.65 -17.51
CA PRO A 81 10.48 -4.22 -17.74
C PRO A 81 10.98 -3.24 -16.67
N LYS A 82 10.08 -2.66 -15.85
CA LYS A 82 10.39 -1.74 -14.75
C LYS A 82 9.63 -2.16 -13.50
N PRO A 83 10.09 -3.21 -12.80
CA PRO A 83 9.36 -3.80 -11.68
C PRO A 83 9.18 -2.84 -10.50
N GLU A 84 10.23 -2.09 -10.13
CA GLU A 84 10.19 -1.11 -9.04
C GLU A 84 9.13 -0.03 -9.25
N ARG A 85 9.07 0.56 -10.46
CA ARG A 85 8.07 1.58 -10.80
C ARG A 85 6.65 1.01 -10.78
N THR A 86 6.50 -0.26 -11.13
CA THR A 86 5.20 -0.94 -11.13
C THR A 86 4.75 -1.25 -9.72
N ALA A 87 5.64 -1.83 -8.90
CA ALA A 87 5.42 -2.06 -7.48
C ALA A 87 5.08 -0.76 -6.73
N GLN A 88 5.81 0.33 -6.99
CA GLN A 88 5.52 1.62 -6.37
C GLN A 88 4.16 2.17 -6.77
N ALA A 89 3.75 2.02 -8.04
CA ALA A 89 2.41 2.44 -8.47
C ALA A 89 1.32 1.61 -7.78
N ILE A 90 1.51 0.28 -7.65
CA ILE A 90 0.61 -0.61 -6.91
C ILE A 90 0.57 -0.20 -5.43
N ALA A 91 1.73 0.06 -4.81
CA ALA A 91 1.86 0.48 -3.42
C ALA A 91 1.08 1.77 -3.13
N LYS A 92 1.15 2.75 -4.04
CA LYS A 92 0.41 4.01 -3.94
C LYS A 92 -1.09 3.79 -4.01
N VAL A 93 -1.57 2.99 -4.96
CA VAL A 93 -3.00 2.69 -5.09
C VAL A 93 -3.52 1.95 -3.84
N LEU A 94 -2.74 1.00 -3.33
CA LEU A 94 -3.09 0.27 -2.12
C LEU A 94 -3.12 1.18 -0.89
N ALA A 95 -2.14 2.07 -0.75
CA ALA A 95 -2.11 3.04 0.34
C ALA A 95 -3.28 4.05 0.28
N GLN A 96 -3.67 4.48 -0.92
CA GLN A 96 -4.85 5.32 -1.12
C GLN A 96 -6.12 4.58 -0.67
N ARG A 97 -6.31 3.33 -1.12
CA ARG A 97 -7.44 2.50 -0.70
C ARG A 97 -7.47 2.26 0.81
N LEU A 98 -6.30 2.11 1.44
CA LEU A 98 -6.18 2.01 2.89
C LEU A 98 -6.62 3.31 3.57
N ALA A 99 -6.12 4.46 3.13
CA ALA A 99 -6.52 5.75 3.68
C ALA A 99 -8.03 6.02 3.51
N GLU A 100 -8.59 5.75 2.31
CA GLU A 100 -10.02 5.95 2.01
C GLU A 100 -10.95 5.08 2.87
N ALA A 101 -10.53 3.88 3.24
CA ALA A 101 -11.34 2.98 4.07
C ALA A 101 -11.05 3.11 5.58
N GLU A 102 -10.03 3.88 5.97
CA GLU A 102 -9.77 4.27 7.36
C GLU A 102 -10.47 5.58 7.73
N GLU A 103 -10.80 6.44 6.75
CA GLU A 103 -11.68 7.59 6.99
C GLU A 103 -13.07 7.06 7.39
N PRO A 104 -13.50 7.21 8.66
CA PRO A 104 -14.85 6.86 9.04
C PRO A 104 -15.79 7.75 8.24
N ASP A 105 -16.91 7.16 7.82
CA ASP A 105 -18.13 7.82 7.41
C ASP A 105 -18.22 9.17 8.14
N VAL A 106 -17.84 10.26 7.48
CA VAL A 106 -18.21 11.60 7.96
C VAL A 106 -19.69 11.63 7.67
N GLU A 107 -20.42 11.09 8.65
CA GLU A 107 -21.86 11.11 8.79
C GLU A 107 -22.28 12.50 8.32
N CYS A 108 -22.76 12.55 7.07
CA CYS A 108 -23.21 13.77 6.47
C CYS A 108 -24.42 14.19 7.29
N SER A 109 -24.13 15.05 8.26
CA SER A 109 -25.06 15.76 9.11
C SER A 109 -25.90 16.68 8.22
N ILE A 110 -26.90 16.12 7.56
CA ILE A 110 -28.08 16.84 7.08
C ILE A 110 -29.10 16.74 8.22
N SER A 111 -29.01 17.64 9.21
CA SER A 111 -29.69 18.95 9.27
C SER A 111 -31.20 18.85 9.18
#